data_AF-A0A2P9H041-F1
#
_entry.id   AF-A0A2P9H041-F1
#
_cell.length_a   1.000
_cell.length_b   1.000
_cell.length_c   1.000
_cell.angle_alpha   90.00
_cell.angle_beta   90.00
_cell.angle_gamma   90.00
#
_symmetry.space_group_name_H-M   'P 1'
#
loop_
_entity.id
_entity.type
_entity.pdbx_description
1 polymer ?
#
loop_
_entity_poly.entity_id
_entity_poly.type
_entity_poly.pdbx_seq_one_letter_code
_entity_poly.pdbx_strand_id
1 'polypeptide(L)'
;MRKRQIETTKVVQTAIRREIDRDEGSRYDHRLHALLLVAAGRSCAEVAEWFGENASTVQRWVRRYRARGFDGLREVVRSGRPRSLDPIQWRRVEADLRKTPRYFGFASRLWDGPTFAEHLRRCYGVDLGLRQCQRLFRQMGYRPRRVRGVPVSLASRGGRFAVVVGKPPDR
;
A
#
# COMPACT_ATOMS: atom_id res chain seq x y z
N MET A 1 34.44 -15.04 -37.40
CA MET A 1 34.05 -13.74 -36.79
C MET A 1 34.42 -13.74 -35.31
N ARG A 2 35.26 -12.80 -34.83
CA ARG A 2 35.55 -12.69 -33.39
C ARG A 2 34.29 -12.22 -32.66
N LYS A 3 33.82 -12.97 -31.66
CA LYS A 3 32.79 -12.49 -30.74
C LYS A 3 33.33 -11.26 -30.01
N ARG A 4 32.64 -10.13 -30.11
CA ARG A 4 32.90 -8.97 -29.26
C ARG A 4 32.48 -9.36 -27.84
N GLN A 5 33.43 -9.45 -26.93
CA GLN A 5 33.18 -9.78 -25.52
C GLN A 5 33.14 -8.49 -24.71
N ILE A 6 32.21 -8.41 -23.76
CA ILE A 6 32.26 -7.44 -22.67
C ILE A 6 32.87 -8.19 -21.49
N GLU A 7 33.95 -7.67 -20.91
CA GLU A 7 34.50 -8.19 -19.66
C GLU A 7 33.43 -8.03 -18.55
N THR A 8 32.71 -9.12 -18.29
CA THR A 8 31.49 -9.05 -17.50
C THR A 8 31.82 -9.34 -16.04
N THR A 9 32.13 -8.29 -15.29
CA THR A 9 32.21 -8.34 -13.83
C THR A 9 30.78 -8.31 -13.25
N LYS A 10 30.56 -8.93 -12.08
CA LYS A 10 29.28 -8.82 -11.33
C LYS A 10 28.76 -7.37 -11.21
N VAL A 11 29.68 -6.40 -11.12
CA VAL A 11 29.39 -4.96 -11.09
C VAL A 11 28.70 -4.49 -12.37
N VAL A 12 29.19 -4.90 -13.54
CA VAL A 12 28.61 -4.53 -14.84
C VAL A 12 27.22 -5.14 -15.01
N GLN A 13 27.03 -6.42 -14.66
CA GLN A 13 25.70 -7.05 -14.68
C GLN A 13 24.70 -6.33 -13.78
N THR A 14 25.14 -5.92 -12.58
CA THR A 14 24.31 -5.17 -11.64
C THR A 14 23.92 -3.80 -12.18
N ALA A 15 24.84 -3.10 -12.83
CA ALA A 15 24.56 -1.80 -13.46
C ALA A 15 23.55 -1.93 -14.61
N ILE A 16 23.71 -2.93 -15.49
CA ILE A 16 22.77 -3.22 -16.58
C ILE A 16 21.38 -3.55 -16.02
N ARG A 17 21.32 -4.37 -14.95
CA ARG A 17 20.04 -4.69 -14.30
C ARG A 17 19.35 -3.43 -13.77
N ARG A 18 20.10 -2.54 -13.11
CA ARG A 18 19.54 -1.26 -12.63
C ARG A 18 19.00 -0.39 -13.77
N GLU A 19 19.67 -0.40 -14.92
CA GLU A 19 19.20 0.33 -16.10
C GLU A 19 17.91 -0.26 -16.66
N ILE A 20 17.82 -1.59 -16.74
CA ILE A 20 16.56 -2.28 -17.09
C ILE A 20 15.44 -1.92 -16.11
N ASP A 21 15.77 -1.84 -14.82
CA ASP A 21 14.84 -1.53 -13.76
C ASP A 21 14.56 -0.03 -13.57
N ARG A 22 15.12 0.87 -14.40
CA ARG A 22 15.06 2.33 -14.17
C ARG A 22 13.64 2.90 -14.20
N ASP A 23 12.81 2.43 -15.12
CA ASP A 23 11.45 2.90 -15.31
C ASP A 23 10.51 1.80 -15.81
N GLU A 24 9.21 2.11 -15.83
CA GLU A 24 8.17 1.16 -16.22
C GLU A 24 8.31 0.69 -17.67
N GLY A 25 8.72 1.58 -18.58
CA GLY A 25 8.92 1.26 -19.99
C GLY A 25 10.06 0.27 -20.18
N SER A 26 11.21 0.50 -19.55
CA SER A 26 12.34 -0.43 -19.61
C SER A 26 12.01 -1.81 -19.03
N ARG A 27 11.24 -1.87 -17.94
CA ARG A 27 10.77 -3.14 -17.36
C ARG A 27 9.72 -3.83 -18.26
N TYR A 28 8.89 -3.05 -18.95
CA TYR A 28 7.94 -3.57 -19.93
C TYR A 28 8.65 -4.18 -21.13
N ASP A 29 9.66 -3.49 -21.68
CA ASP A 29 10.46 -3.98 -22.80
C ASP A 29 11.25 -5.24 -22.42
N HIS A 30 11.81 -5.32 -21.22
CA HIS A 30 12.46 -6.54 -20.72
C HIS A 30 11.52 -7.75 -20.72
N ARG A 31 10.27 -7.55 -20.28
CA ARG A 31 9.23 -8.60 -20.32
C ARG A 31 8.90 -9.00 -21.76
N LEU A 32 8.85 -8.04 -22.70
CA LEU A 32 8.64 -8.33 -24.12
C LEU A 32 9.76 -9.20 -24.71
N HIS A 33 11.03 -8.90 -24.40
CA HIS A 33 12.15 -9.73 -24.84
C HIS A 33 12.06 -11.15 -24.30
N ALA A 34 11.69 -11.32 -23.02
CA ALA A 34 11.43 -12.64 -22.46
C ALA A 34 10.31 -13.39 -23.19
N LEU A 35 9.21 -12.72 -23.52
CA LEU A 35 8.13 -13.33 -24.28
C LEU A 35 8.54 -13.68 -25.71
N LEU A 36 9.34 -12.85 -26.37
CA LEU A 36 9.84 -13.10 -27.72
C LEU A 36 10.63 -14.42 -27.77
N LEU A 37 11.50 -14.65 -26.78
CA LEU A 37 12.26 -15.89 -26.69
C LEU A 37 11.39 -17.11 -26.40
N VAL A 38 10.38 -16.96 -25.53
CA VAL A 38 9.41 -18.03 -25.28
C VAL A 38 8.58 -18.34 -26.53
N ALA A 39 8.16 -17.31 -27.27
CA ALA A 39 7.45 -17.47 -28.55
C ALA A 39 8.32 -18.14 -29.62
N ALA A 40 9.64 -17.93 -29.56
CA ALA A 40 10.63 -18.61 -30.39
C ALA A 40 10.95 -20.06 -29.93
N GLY A 41 10.17 -20.61 -28.99
CA GLY A 41 10.26 -22.01 -28.56
C GLY A 41 11.18 -22.27 -27.36
N ARG A 42 11.75 -21.24 -26.73
CA ARG A 42 12.56 -21.41 -25.51
C ARG A 42 11.68 -21.66 -24.29
N SER A 43 12.15 -22.51 -23.38
CA SER A 43 11.45 -22.73 -22.12
C SER A 43 11.56 -21.50 -21.21
N CYS A 44 10.59 -21.34 -20.31
CA CYS A 44 10.64 -20.28 -19.29
C CYS A 44 11.87 -20.42 -18.36
N ALA A 45 12.40 -21.63 -18.19
CA ALA A 45 13.59 -21.88 -17.38
C ALA A 45 14.86 -21.37 -18.07
N GLU A 46 15.06 -21.70 -19.35
CA GLU A 46 16.20 -21.20 -20.14
C GLU A 46 16.19 -19.67 -20.23
N VAL A 47 15.03 -19.08 -20.53
CA VAL A 47 14.90 -17.61 -20.61
C VAL A 47 15.20 -16.95 -19.27
N ALA A 48 14.77 -17.57 -18.16
CA ALA A 48 15.05 -17.08 -16.83
C ALA A 48 16.55 -17.14 -16.51
N GLU A 49 17.24 -18.21 -16.89
CA GLU A 49 18.69 -18.34 -16.73
C GLU A 49 19.43 -17.25 -17.50
N TRP A 50 19.09 -17.04 -18.78
CA TRP A 50 19.75 -16.01 -19.61
C TRP A 50 19.56 -14.60 -19.08
N PHE A 51 18.38 -14.31 -18.52
CA PHE A 51 18.08 -13.00 -17.95
C PHE A 51 18.34 -12.89 -16.45
N GLY A 52 18.84 -13.92 -15.77
CA GLY A 52 19.02 -13.93 -14.32
C GLY A 52 17.72 -13.75 -13.52
N GLU A 53 16.60 -14.18 -14.08
CA GLU A 53 15.27 -14.14 -13.46
C GLU A 53 14.94 -15.48 -12.78
N ASN A 54 13.84 -15.51 -12.02
CA ASN A 54 13.27 -16.79 -11.58
C ASN A 54 12.34 -17.34 -12.68
N ALA A 55 12.39 -18.65 -12.94
CA ALA A 55 11.50 -19.31 -13.91
C ALA A 55 10.01 -19.02 -13.64
N SER A 56 9.59 -18.95 -12.37
CA SER A 56 8.22 -18.60 -11.98
C SER A 56 7.83 -17.16 -12.34
N THR A 57 8.79 -16.24 -12.40
CA THR A 57 8.57 -14.86 -12.85
C THR A 57 8.28 -14.82 -14.34
N VAL A 58 9.08 -15.51 -15.15
CA VAL A 58 8.86 -15.61 -16.61
C VAL A 58 7.53 -16.30 -16.90
N GLN A 59 7.22 -17.41 -16.22
CA GLN A 59 5.91 -18.07 -16.33
C GLN A 59 4.75 -17.13 -16.00
N ARG A 60 4.89 -16.28 -14.98
CA ARG A 60 3.88 -15.28 -14.62
C ARG A 60 3.67 -14.26 -15.74
N TRP A 61 4.74 -13.79 -16.39
CA TRP A 61 4.62 -12.87 -17.54
C TRP A 61 3.87 -13.54 -18.70
N VAL A 62 4.22 -14.78 -19.05
CA VAL A 62 3.54 -15.55 -20.09
C VAL A 62 2.05 -15.74 -19.76
N ARG A 63 1.71 -16.10 -18.52
CA ARG A 63 0.31 -16.24 -18.08
C ARG A 63 -0.46 -14.92 -18.20
N ARG A 64 0.14 -13.80 -17.80
CA ARG A 64 -0.51 -12.48 -17.90
C ARG A 64 -0.74 -12.06 -19.34
N TYR A 65 0.23 -12.31 -20.21
CA TYR A 65 0.08 -12.05 -21.63
C TYR A 65 -1.03 -12.90 -22.26
N ARG A 66 -1.07 -14.21 -21.95
CA ARG A 66 -2.16 -15.07 -22.43
C ARG A 66 -3.55 -14.59 -21.97
N ALA A 67 -3.63 -13.97 -20.79
CA ALA A 67 -4.89 -13.50 -20.24
C ALA A 67 -5.33 -12.10 -20.72
N ARG A 68 -4.38 -11.20 -21.01
CA ARG A 68 -4.65 -9.76 -21.25
C ARG A 68 -3.86 -9.14 -22.39
N GLY A 69 -3.18 -9.95 -23.21
CA GLY A 69 -2.26 -9.47 -24.24
C GLY A 69 -1.13 -8.60 -23.67
N PHE A 70 -0.72 -7.60 -24.44
CA PHE A 70 0.35 -6.67 -24.06
C PHE A 70 0.06 -5.89 -22.77
N ASP A 71 -1.20 -5.57 -22.49
CA ASP A 71 -1.58 -4.88 -21.26
C ASP A 71 -1.30 -5.71 -20.00
N GLY A 72 -1.25 -7.04 -20.12
CA GLY A 72 -0.84 -7.93 -19.02
C GLY A 72 0.61 -7.75 -18.58
N LEU A 73 1.46 -7.15 -19.43
CA LEU A 73 2.87 -6.92 -19.15
C LEU A 73 3.17 -5.54 -18.55
N ARG A 74 2.23 -4.59 -18.64
CA ARG A 74 2.38 -3.25 -18.04
C ARG A 74 2.38 -3.35 -16.51
N GLU A 75 3.02 -2.39 -15.85
CA GLU A 75 2.92 -2.35 -14.39
C GLU A 75 1.55 -1.81 -14.01
N VAL A 76 0.75 -2.68 -13.40
CA VAL A 76 -0.44 -2.20 -12.72
C VAL A 76 0.05 -1.44 -11.50
N VAL A 77 -0.29 -0.14 -11.42
CA VAL A 77 -0.16 0.65 -10.21
C VAL A 77 -0.82 -0.17 -9.10
N ARG A 78 0.00 -0.76 -8.23
CA ARG A 78 -0.50 -1.47 -7.07
C ARG A 78 -1.04 -0.40 -6.15
N SER A 79 -2.34 -0.12 -6.22
CA SER A 79 -3.03 0.44 -5.07
C SER A 79 -2.70 -0.52 -3.93
N GLY A 80 -1.97 -0.07 -2.92
CA GLY A 80 -1.68 -0.89 -1.75
C GLY A 80 -2.98 -1.45 -1.15
N ARG A 81 -2.88 -2.26 -0.08
CA ARG A 81 -4.05 -2.82 0.62
C ARG A 81 -5.18 -1.78 0.68
N PRO A 82 -6.39 -2.07 0.17
CA PRO A 82 -7.45 -1.07 0.07
C PRO A 82 -7.59 -0.37 1.41
N ARG A 83 -7.59 0.97 1.37
CA ARG A 83 -7.77 1.78 2.57
C ARG A 83 -9.07 1.30 3.23
N SER A 84 -9.03 1.10 4.54
CA SER A 84 -10.22 0.69 5.31
C SER A 84 -11.41 1.65 5.16
N LEU A 85 -11.15 2.85 4.65
CA LEU A 85 -12.14 3.85 4.26
C LEU A 85 -11.88 4.22 2.80
N ASP A 86 -12.92 4.18 1.97
CA ASP A 86 -12.85 4.74 0.61
C ASP A 86 -12.72 6.29 0.67
N PRO A 87 -12.41 6.98 -0.44
CA PRO A 87 -12.24 8.44 -0.44
C PRO A 87 -13.48 9.23 0.00
N ILE A 88 -14.69 8.71 -0.23
CA ILE A 88 -15.95 9.35 0.17
C ILE A 88 -16.14 9.19 1.67
N GLN A 89 -15.97 7.97 2.18
CA GLN A 89 -16.02 7.66 3.61
C GLN A 89 -14.97 8.48 4.37
N TRP A 90 -13.76 8.62 3.83
CA TRP A 90 -12.70 9.44 4.43
C TRP A 90 -13.15 10.89 4.69
N ARG A 91 -13.72 11.55 3.68
CA ARG A 91 -14.21 12.94 3.80
C ARG A 91 -15.35 13.06 4.79
N ARG A 92 -16.26 12.08 4.83
CA ARG A 92 -17.37 12.05 5.78
C ARG A 92 -16.86 11.86 7.21
N VAL A 93 -15.90 10.96 7.42
CA VAL A 93 -15.26 10.76 8.72
C VAL A 93 -14.55 12.03 9.19
N GLU A 94 -13.82 12.74 8.33
CA GLU A 94 -13.23 14.03 8.66
C GLU A 94 -14.28 15.08 9.07
N ALA A 95 -15.43 15.10 8.39
CA ALA A 95 -16.54 15.99 8.75
C ALA A 95 -17.16 15.61 10.11
N ASP A 96 -17.32 14.32 10.39
CA ASP A 96 -17.84 13.82 11.66
C ASP A 96 -16.92 14.16 12.84
N LEU A 97 -15.60 14.08 12.64
CA LEU A 97 -14.61 14.42 13.66
C LEU A 97 -14.58 15.93 14.01
N ARG A 98 -15.22 16.79 13.20
CA ARG A 98 -15.45 18.21 13.54
C ARG A 98 -16.65 18.40 14.48
N LYS A 99 -17.52 17.40 14.60
CA LYS A 99 -18.62 17.38 15.56
C LYS A 99 -18.17 16.66 16.84
N THR A 100 -18.89 16.87 17.93
CA THR A 100 -18.65 16.11 19.16
C THR A 100 -19.27 14.71 19.05
N PRO A 101 -18.72 13.67 19.72
CA PRO A 101 -19.32 12.34 19.71
C PRO A 101 -20.78 12.31 20.17
N ARG A 102 -21.20 13.26 21.01
CA ARG A 102 -22.60 13.44 21.44
C ARG A 102 -23.57 13.62 20.29
N TYR A 103 -23.13 14.26 19.20
CA TYR A 103 -23.94 14.40 17.99
C TYR A 103 -24.32 13.03 17.39
N PHE A 104 -23.50 12.01 17.62
CA PHE A 104 -23.71 10.64 17.15
C PHE A 104 -24.25 9.71 18.24
N GLY A 105 -24.74 10.27 19.37
CA GLY A 105 -25.34 9.50 20.47
C GLY A 105 -24.33 8.90 21.46
N PHE A 106 -23.06 9.29 21.42
CA PHE A 106 -22.08 8.85 22.42
C PHE A 106 -22.08 9.74 23.67
N ALA A 107 -21.91 9.15 24.86
CA ALA A 107 -21.85 9.91 26.11
C ALA A 107 -20.61 10.82 26.23
N SER A 108 -19.51 10.44 25.55
CA SER A 108 -18.23 11.16 25.60
C SER A 108 -18.31 12.54 24.93
N ARG A 109 -17.63 13.53 25.53
CA ARG A 109 -17.46 14.87 24.95
C ARG A 109 -16.33 14.94 23.92
N LEU A 110 -15.40 13.98 23.95
CA LEU A 110 -14.21 13.97 23.10
C LEU A 110 -14.09 12.65 22.35
N TRP A 111 -13.56 12.72 21.13
CA TRP A 111 -13.23 11.53 20.37
C TRP A 111 -12.06 10.79 21.03
N ASP A 112 -12.26 9.53 21.37
CA ASP A 112 -11.20 8.62 21.79
C ASP A 112 -11.19 7.37 20.90
N GLY A 113 -10.16 6.52 21.05
CA GLY A 113 -10.01 5.32 20.23
C GLY A 113 -11.24 4.41 20.23
N PRO A 114 -11.79 4.01 21.40
CA PRO A 114 -12.99 3.18 21.48
C PRO A 114 -14.24 3.84 20.87
N THR A 115 -14.50 5.12 21.18
CA THR A 115 -15.67 5.84 20.64
C THR A 115 -15.57 5.97 19.13
N PHE A 116 -14.37 6.20 18.60
CA PHE A 116 -14.15 6.32 17.17
C PHE A 116 -14.28 4.97 16.44
N ALA A 117 -13.76 3.89 17.01
CA ALA A 117 -13.96 2.54 16.47
C ALA A 117 -15.45 2.19 16.38
N GLU A 118 -16.22 2.50 17.43
CA GLU A 118 -17.66 2.28 17.45
C GLU A 118 -18.41 3.13 16.41
N HIS A 119 -17.99 4.39 16.23
CA HIS A 119 -18.53 5.28 15.20
C HIS A 119 -18.29 4.74 13.79
N LEU A 120 -17.06 4.29 13.50
CA LEU A 120 -16.72 3.68 12.21
C LEU A 120 -17.54 2.41 11.95
N ARG A 121 -17.76 1.60 12.98
CA ARG A 121 -18.60 0.41 12.88
C ARG A 121 -20.05 0.75 12.57
N ARG A 122 -20.65 1.69 13.31
CA ARG A 122 -22.08 2.05 13.17
C ARG A 122 -22.40 2.82 11.89
N CYS A 123 -21.59 3.81 11.54
CA CYS A 123 -21.90 4.73 10.44
C CYS A 123 -21.30 4.30 9.10
N TYR A 124 -20.27 3.44 9.11
CA TYR A 124 -19.50 3.09 7.91
C TYR A 124 -19.35 1.57 7.71
N GLY A 125 -19.78 0.73 8.65
CA GLY A 125 -19.60 -0.73 8.57
C GLY A 125 -18.14 -1.17 8.66
N VAL A 126 -17.26 -0.32 9.20
CA VAL A 126 -15.81 -0.53 9.21
C VAL A 126 -15.36 -0.89 10.63
N ASP A 127 -14.90 -2.13 10.80
CA ASP A 127 -14.35 -2.62 12.07
C ASP A 127 -12.83 -2.43 12.12
N LEU A 128 -12.34 -1.64 13.08
CA LEU A 128 -10.93 -1.32 13.23
C LEU A 128 -10.49 -1.39 14.68
N GLY A 129 -9.32 -2.00 14.90
CA GLY A 129 -8.66 -2.00 16.20
C GLY A 129 -8.14 -0.61 16.59
N LEU A 130 -7.92 -0.41 17.89
CA LEU A 130 -7.51 0.87 18.47
C LEU A 130 -6.24 1.48 17.83
N ARG A 131 -5.26 0.64 17.47
CA ARG A 131 -4.03 1.12 16.79
C ARG A 131 -4.31 1.66 15.38
N GLN A 132 -5.27 1.06 14.67
CA GLN A 132 -5.68 1.54 13.35
C GLN A 132 -6.45 2.86 13.49
N CYS A 133 -7.31 2.98 14.50
CA CYS A 133 -7.98 4.23 14.85
C CYS A 133 -6.97 5.36 15.18
N GLN A 134 -5.95 5.07 15.99
CA GLN A 134 -4.86 6.02 16.27
C GLN A 134 -4.10 6.45 15.01
N ARG A 135 -3.84 5.51 14.10
CA ARG A 135 -3.20 5.81 12.82
C ARG A 135 -4.09 6.71 11.95
N LEU A 136 -5.39 6.45 11.89
CA LEU A 136 -6.33 7.29 11.15
C LEU A 136 -6.39 8.72 11.70
N PHE A 137 -6.45 8.88 13.03
CA PHE A 137 -6.37 10.22 13.64
C PHE A 137 -5.14 10.99 13.18
N ARG A 138 -3.94 10.38 13.23
CA ARG A 138 -2.70 11.02 12.77
C ARG A 138 -2.74 11.39 11.30
N GLN A 139 -3.28 10.50 10.45
CA GLN A 139 -3.41 10.75 9.01
C GLN A 139 -4.39 11.89 8.69
N MET A 140 -5.43 12.07 9.50
CA MET A 140 -6.39 13.18 9.42
C MET A 140 -5.91 14.45 10.15
N GLY A 141 -4.66 14.47 10.63
CA GLY A 141 -4.04 15.64 11.28
C GLY A 141 -4.34 15.80 12.77
N TYR A 142 -5.06 14.87 13.39
CA TYR A 142 -5.38 14.93 14.82
C TYR A 142 -4.22 14.41 15.67
N ARG A 143 -3.81 15.21 16.67
CA ARG A 143 -2.80 14.81 17.65
C ARG A 143 -3.49 14.32 18.94
N PRO A 144 -3.24 13.07 19.38
CA PRO A 144 -3.82 12.57 20.62
C PRO A 144 -3.28 13.36 21.82
N ARG A 145 -4.17 13.90 22.65
CA ARG A 145 -3.78 14.53 23.92
C ARG A 145 -4.08 13.57 25.07
N ARG A 146 -3.12 13.43 25.99
CA ARG A 146 -3.38 12.72 27.26
C ARG A 146 -4.29 13.58 28.11
N VAL A 147 -5.47 13.06 28.45
CA VAL A 147 -6.36 13.68 29.43
C VAL A 147 -5.94 13.18 30.81
N ARG A 148 -5.67 14.10 31.75
CA ARG A 148 -5.36 13.76 33.14
C ARG A 148 -6.64 13.30 33.86
N GLY A 149 -6.57 12.25 34.67
CA GLY A 149 -7.67 11.81 35.55
C GLY A 149 -8.52 10.63 35.08
N VAL A 150 -8.15 9.91 34.01
CA VAL A 150 -8.85 8.68 33.61
C VAL A 150 -8.12 7.46 34.21
N PRO A 151 -8.80 6.59 35.00
CA PRO A 151 -8.15 5.43 35.62
C PRO A 151 -7.51 4.49 34.60
N VAL A 152 -6.28 4.07 34.93
CA VAL A 152 -5.36 3.22 34.15
C VAL A 152 -5.81 1.74 34.12
N SER A 153 -6.96 1.37 34.67
CA SER A 153 -7.42 -0.03 34.68
C SER A 153 -8.00 -0.55 33.35
N LEU A 154 -8.06 0.27 32.30
CA LEU A 154 -8.32 -0.17 30.91
C LEU A 154 -7.06 -0.07 30.02
N ALA A 155 -5.88 0.11 30.63
CA ALA A 155 -4.61 0.29 29.95
C ALA A 155 -3.94 -1.03 29.55
N SER A 156 -4.66 -1.93 28.87
CA SER A 156 -4.00 -3.01 28.14
C SER A 156 -3.58 -2.48 26.76
N ARG A 157 -2.31 -2.04 26.65
CA ARG A 157 -1.53 -1.85 25.40
C ARG A 157 -1.90 -0.72 24.42
N GLY A 158 -2.49 0.38 24.90
CA GLY A 158 -2.63 1.61 24.12
C GLY A 158 -3.50 2.62 24.83
N GLY A 159 -2.90 3.43 25.71
CA GLY A 159 -3.61 4.33 26.63
C GLY A 159 -4.77 5.11 25.99
N ARG A 160 -5.83 5.36 26.77
CA ARG A 160 -6.93 6.22 26.33
C ARG A 160 -6.38 7.61 26.02
N PHE A 161 -6.44 8.00 24.76
CA PHE A 161 -6.15 9.36 24.32
C PHE A 161 -7.43 9.99 23.83
N ALA A 162 -7.62 11.27 24.13
CA ALA A 162 -8.71 12.04 23.56
C ALA A 162 -8.16 13.01 22.52
N VAL A 163 -8.92 13.20 21.45
CA VAL A 163 -8.70 14.23 20.45
C VAL A 163 -9.66 15.37 20.76
N VAL A 164 -9.10 16.57 20.97
CA VAL A 164 -9.90 17.79 21.15
C VAL A 164 -10.50 18.16 19.80
N VAL A 165 -11.81 18.39 19.78
CA VAL A 165 -12.51 18.90 18.60
C VAL A 165 -12.00 20.31 18.33
N GLY A 166 -11.38 20.53 17.17
CA GLY A 166 -10.97 21.87 16.76
C GLY A 166 -9.67 21.88 15.97
N LYS A 167 -9.83 22.13 14.67
CA LYS A 167 -8.83 22.45 13.63
C LYS A 167 -7.79 21.35 13.32
N PRO A 168 -7.83 20.71 12.13
CA PRO A 168 -6.62 20.10 11.60
C PRO A 168 -5.51 21.19 11.54
N PRO A 169 -4.23 20.86 11.78
CA PRO A 169 -3.16 21.85 11.63
C PRO A 169 -3.27 22.47 10.24
N ASP A 170 -3.20 23.81 10.18
CA ASP A 170 -3.23 24.54 8.91
C ASP A 170 -2.19 23.91 7.96
N ARG A 171 -2.61 23.70 6.71
CA ARG A 171 -1.78 23.14 5.64
C ARG A 171 -0.54 23.99 5.40
#